data_AF-A0A8C1JNM2-F1
#
_entry.id   AF-A0A8C1JNM2-F1
#
_cell.length_a   1.000
_cell.length_b   1.000
_cell.length_c   1.000
_cell.angle_alpha   90.00
_cell.angle_beta   90.00
_cell.angle_gamma   90.00
#
_symmetry.space_group_name_H-M   'P 1'
#
loop_
_entity.id
_entity.type
_entity.pdbx_description
1 polymer ?
#
loop_
_entity_poly.entity_id
_entity_poly.type
_entity_poly.pdbx_seq_one_letter_code
_entity_poly.pdbx_strand_id
1 'polypeptide(L)'
;MNMRVFYKSLLFLLGFFSVQMKEGTEVNIATWGIANQSTLAYHWYASNALDGTNFTCTHTTVQSDPWWKLDLLKTYSVNRVTITNRRDCCSDRINGSEIRVGNNSSDLFSNPVCAAVPSIPAGATYSYSCRGMEGRYVIVNIPGASKILTLCEVGVYVIFPGNLATGRTVTQSSTFGTWVGEQAIDFNPGFIQPSSSCSSTTAQTNPWWRVDLHYIYRVSSVVITNRLDCCPERIDGAEIRIGNSLENNGNNNPICAVISSIPAGVSSTYICNDMDGRYVNLFLPGDSRFLTLCEVEVYGEGPVLKKTFVKMKLKSSSSLSETEMRVQLLSQLQSALMERGFSDVMLQWSQPPTKEAMRKEDSPAQCAVRKR
;
A
#
# COMPACT_ATOMS: atom_id res chain seq x y z
N MET A 1 65.08 8.05 20.86
CA MET A 1 63.66 7.77 20.58
C MET A 1 62.85 8.97 21.06
N ASN A 2 62.73 10.01 20.23
CA ASN A 2 62.14 11.29 20.59
C ASN A 2 61.75 12.07 19.32
N MET A 3 60.83 13.04 19.48
CA MET A 3 60.29 14.00 18.50
C MET A 3 59.18 13.47 17.56
N ARG A 4 58.01 14.10 17.40
CA ARG A 4 57.64 15.50 17.62
C ARG A 4 56.11 15.64 17.80
N VAL A 5 55.78 16.40 18.84
CA VAL A 5 54.55 17.15 19.13
C VAL A 5 53.99 17.82 17.86
N PHE A 6 52.66 17.87 17.64
CA PHE A 6 51.90 19.13 17.71
C PHE A 6 50.41 19.11 17.32
N TYR A 7 49.71 19.95 18.09
CA TYR A 7 48.29 20.30 18.22
C TYR A 7 47.47 20.75 16.99
N LYS A 8 46.16 20.64 17.22
CA LYS A 8 45.03 21.54 16.85
C LYS A 8 44.53 21.43 15.38
N SER A 9 43.29 20.99 15.17
CA SER A 9 42.12 21.89 15.17
C SER A 9 40.78 21.21 14.94
N LEU A 10 39.70 21.97 14.80
CA LEU A 10 38.33 21.61 15.06
C LEU A 10 37.50 22.40 14.08
N LEU A 11 36.83 21.72 13.16
CA LEU A 11 35.66 22.24 12.46
C LEU A 11 34.94 21.10 11.72
N PHE A 12 33.74 21.44 11.29
CA PHE A 12 32.55 20.61 11.20
C PHE A 12 31.77 21.12 9.96
N LEU A 13 31.05 20.30 9.17
CA LEU A 13 30.04 20.76 8.18
C LEU A 13 29.00 19.67 7.76
N LEU A 14 28.00 20.09 6.96
CA LEU A 14 26.60 19.63 6.88
C LEU A 14 26.23 19.04 5.45
N GLY A 15 25.50 17.89 5.29
CA GLY A 15 24.84 17.37 4.03
C GLY A 15 23.38 16.77 4.01
N PHE A 16 22.62 16.91 2.88
CA PHE A 16 21.15 16.60 2.61
C PHE A 16 21.01 15.39 1.61
N PHE A 17 19.98 14.49 1.70
CA PHE A 17 19.77 13.27 0.83
C PHE A 17 18.39 13.18 0.11
N SER A 18 18.15 12.24 -0.83
CA SER A 18 16.83 11.98 -1.48
C SER A 18 16.49 10.48 -1.49
N VAL A 19 15.20 10.12 -1.55
CA VAL A 19 14.66 8.74 -1.54
C VAL A 19 13.64 8.57 -2.67
N GLN A 20 13.64 7.40 -3.33
CA GLN A 20 12.59 6.96 -4.26
C GLN A 20 11.72 5.88 -3.59
N MET A 21 10.40 5.94 -3.83
CA MET A 21 9.39 5.04 -3.25
C MET A 21 9.10 3.82 -4.15
N LYS A 22 8.69 2.73 -3.50
CA LYS A 22 8.51 1.36 -4.00
C LYS A 22 7.36 1.24 -5.02
N GLU A 23 7.56 0.37 -6.02
CA GLU A 23 6.54 -0.06 -7.01
C GLU A 23 5.31 -0.62 -6.27
N GLY A 24 4.10 -0.26 -6.70
CA GLY A 24 2.85 -0.60 -6.00
C GLY A 24 2.61 -2.12 -5.87
N THR A 25 1.87 -2.53 -4.85
CA THR A 25 1.54 -3.95 -4.64
C THR A 25 0.46 -4.39 -5.62
N GLU A 26 0.71 -5.48 -6.34
CA GLU A 26 -0.27 -6.12 -7.20
C GLU A 26 -1.08 -7.16 -6.41
N VAL A 27 -2.41 -7.11 -6.50
CA VAL A 27 -3.33 -7.96 -5.72
C VAL A 27 -4.36 -8.60 -6.66
N ASN A 28 -4.61 -9.91 -6.50
CA ASN A 28 -5.73 -10.57 -7.17
C ASN A 28 -7.03 -10.30 -6.41
N ILE A 29 -7.93 -9.56 -7.03
CA ILE A 29 -9.18 -9.08 -6.41
C ILE A 29 -10.42 -9.80 -6.93
N ALA A 30 -10.25 -10.81 -7.77
CA ALA A 30 -11.37 -11.44 -8.47
C ALA A 30 -12.42 -12.03 -7.50
N THR A 31 -11.94 -12.59 -6.38
CA THR A 31 -12.76 -13.22 -5.34
C THR A 31 -13.55 -12.23 -4.49
N TRP A 32 -13.27 -10.92 -4.59
CA TRP A 32 -14.04 -9.89 -3.91
C TRP A 32 -15.28 -9.47 -4.71
N GLY A 33 -15.34 -9.87 -5.98
CA GLY A 33 -16.43 -9.52 -6.88
C GLY A 33 -17.54 -10.58 -6.94
N ILE A 34 -18.59 -10.27 -7.69
CA ILE A 34 -19.72 -11.15 -7.94
C ILE A 34 -19.73 -11.55 -9.41
N ALA A 35 -19.61 -12.84 -9.68
CA ALA A 35 -19.66 -13.38 -11.03
C ALA A 35 -21.10 -13.69 -11.50
N ASN A 36 -21.37 -13.43 -12.77
CA ASN A 36 -22.58 -13.86 -13.47
C ASN A 36 -22.22 -14.29 -14.90
N GLN A 37 -23.10 -15.02 -15.56
CA GLN A 37 -22.91 -15.47 -16.95
C GLN A 37 -24.21 -15.43 -17.73
N SER A 38 -24.09 -15.29 -19.05
CA SER A 38 -25.19 -15.21 -20.01
C SER A 38 -26.26 -16.30 -19.84
N THR A 39 -25.86 -17.56 -19.74
CA THR A 39 -26.75 -18.70 -19.47
C THR A 39 -26.04 -19.74 -18.62
N LEU A 40 -26.82 -20.60 -17.95
CA LEU A 40 -26.31 -21.68 -17.12
C LEU A 40 -26.53 -23.04 -17.78
N ALA A 41 -25.48 -23.86 -17.85
CA ALA A 41 -25.55 -25.27 -18.22
C ALA A 41 -25.03 -26.16 -17.08
N TYR A 42 -25.67 -27.31 -16.86
CA TYR A 42 -25.22 -28.38 -15.95
C TYR A 42 -24.87 -27.97 -14.51
N HIS A 43 -25.44 -26.87 -13.99
CA HIS A 43 -25.08 -26.31 -12.68
C HIS A 43 -23.62 -25.88 -12.55
N TRP A 44 -22.96 -25.57 -13.67
CA TRP A 44 -21.60 -25.01 -13.68
C TRP A 44 -21.69 -23.48 -13.59
N TYR A 45 -21.92 -23.01 -12.37
CA TYR A 45 -22.21 -21.62 -12.03
C TYR A 45 -21.04 -20.70 -12.33
N ALA A 46 -21.34 -19.41 -12.59
CA ALA A 46 -20.35 -18.38 -12.88
C ALA A 46 -19.30 -18.22 -11.75
N SER A 47 -19.69 -18.46 -10.50
CA SER A 47 -18.82 -18.39 -9.32
C SER A 47 -17.72 -19.44 -9.28
N ASN A 48 -17.87 -20.55 -10.03
CA ASN A 48 -16.85 -21.59 -10.08
C ASN A 48 -15.52 -21.07 -10.65
N ALA A 49 -15.54 -20.02 -11.47
CA ALA A 49 -14.31 -19.37 -11.95
C ALA A 49 -13.57 -18.55 -10.89
N LEU A 50 -14.06 -18.47 -9.65
CA LEU A 50 -13.51 -17.64 -8.57
C LEU A 50 -13.28 -18.44 -7.29
N ASP A 51 -13.39 -19.77 -7.32
CA ASP A 51 -13.34 -20.60 -6.12
C ASP A 51 -11.91 -21.03 -5.74
N GLY A 52 -10.91 -20.64 -6.53
CA GLY A 52 -9.51 -20.96 -6.30
C GLY A 52 -9.14 -22.39 -6.69
N THR A 53 -9.98 -23.08 -7.46
CA THR A 53 -9.73 -24.46 -7.91
C THR A 53 -9.76 -24.56 -9.44
N ASN A 54 -8.79 -25.30 -10.00
CA ASN A 54 -8.75 -25.55 -11.44
C ASN A 54 -9.58 -26.78 -11.86
N PHE A 55 -10.48 -27.26 -11.00
CA PHE A 55 -11.25 -28.50 -11.20
C PHE A 55 -12.74 -28.24 -11.43
N THR A 56 -13.29 -27.19 -10.82
CA THR A 56 -14.61 -26.67 -11.12
C THR A 56 -14.48 -25.64 -12.23
N CYS A 57 -15.50 -25.55 -13.09
CA CYS A 57 -15.51 -24.57 -14.16
C CYS A 57 -16.92 -24.01 -14.35
N THR A 58 -17.01 -22.89 -15.05
CA THR A 58 -18.26 -22.30 -15.54
C THR A 58 -18.70 -22.98 -16.83
N HIS A 59 -19.99 -22.94 -17.16
CA HIS A 59 -20.45 -23.42 -18.46
C HIS A 59 -21.72 -22.70 -18.91
N THR A 60 -21.67 -22.10 -20.11
CA THR A 60 -22.86 -21.57 -20.77
C THR A 60 -23.55 -22.63 -21.62
N THR A 61 -24.83 -22.46 -21.93
CA THR A 61 -25.45 -23.19 -23.04
C THR A 61 -24.84 -22.75 -24.39
N VAL A 62 -25.10 -23.52 -25.45
CA VAL A 62 -24.79 -23.11 -26.82
C VAL A 62 -25.63 -21.90 -27.17
N GLN A 63 -24.99 -20.79 -27.53
CA GLN A 63 -25.67 -19.55 -27.91
C GLN A 63 -24.74 -18.68 -28.79
N SER A 64 -25.26 -17.54 -29.26
CA SER A 64 -24.43 -16.50 -29.87
C SER A 64 -23.84 -15.60 -28.78
N ASP A 65 -22.57 -15.23 -28.95
CA ASP A 65 -21.87 -14.25 -28.11
C ASP A 65 -21.97 -14.53 -26.58
N PRO A 66 -21.73 -15.77 -26.09
CA PRO A 66 -21.78 -16.08 -24.68
C PRO A 66 -20.74 -15.25 -23.90
N TRP A 67 -21.14 -14.81 -22.71
CA TRP A 67 -20.30 -14.01 -21.83
C TRP A 67 -20.34 -14.51 -20.39
N TRP A 68 -19.23 -14.24 -19.69
CA TRP A 68 -19.07 -14.26 -18.25
C TRP A 68 -18.65 -12.86 -17.80
N LYS A 69 -19.21 -12.39 -16.69
CA LYS A 69 -19.01 -11.04 -16.17
C LYS A 69 -18.70 -11.11 -14.67
N LEU A 70 -17.66 -10.39 -14.27
CA LEU A 70 -17.35 -10.09 -12.89
C LEU A 70 -17.69 -8.64 -12.58
N ASP A 71 -18.50 -8.42 -11.55
CA ASP A 71 -18.67 -7.11 -10.92
C ASP A 71 -17.69 -6.98 -9.75
N LEU A 72 -16.67 -6.11 -9.88
CA LEU A 72 -15.68 -5.81 -8.83
C LEU A 72 -16.22 -4.89 -7.73
N LEU A 73 -17.50 -4.47 -7.84
CA LEU A 73 -18.26 -3.64 -6.90
C LEU A 73 -17.80 -2.17 -6.79
N LYS A 74 -16.51 -1.90 -7.06
CA LYS A 74 -15.98 -0.56 -7.34
C LYS A 74 -15.07 -0.57 -8.57
N THR A 75 -14.77 0.62 -9.08
CA THR A 75 -13.84 0.78 -10.21
C THR A 75 -12.41 0.60 -9.72
N TYR A 76 -11.63 -0.19 -10.45
CA TYR A 76 -10.19 -0.38 -10.22
C TYR A 76 -9.40 -0.18 -11.50
N SER A 77 -8.10 0.13 -11.36
CA SER A 77 -7.14 0.05 -12.46
C SER A 77 -6.65 -1.40 -12.61
N VAL A 78 -7.17 -2.10 -13.63
CA VAL A 78 -6.87 -3.51 -13.89
C VAL A 78 -5.55 -3.62 -14.66
N ASN A 79 -4.53 -4.20 -14.01
CA ASN A 79 -3.22 -4.39 -14.61
C ASN A 79 -3.19 -5.60 -15.56
N ARG A 80 -3.72 -6.75 -15.12
CA ARG A 80 -3.83 -7.95 -15.94
C ARG A 80 -4.95 -8.88 -15.47
N VAL A 81 -5.38 -9.75 -16.37
CA VAL A 81 -6.35 -10.82 -16.11
C VAL A 81 -5.69 -12.16 -16.42
N THR A 82 -5.88 -13.16 -15.57
CA THR A 82 -5.47 -14.55 -15.83
C THR A 82 -6.70 -15.40 -16.10
N ILE A 83 -6.59 -16.35 -17.02
CA ILE A 83 -7.67 -17.30 -17.34
C ILE A 83 -7.09 -18.71 -17.34
N THR A 84 -7.71 -19.61 -16.57
CA THR A 84 -7.48 -21.05 -16.63
C THR A 84 -8.53 -21.71 -17.51
N ASN A 85 -8.06 -22.42 -18.54
CA ASN A 85 -8.93 -23.13 -19.47
C ASN A 85 -9.30 -24.54 -18.98
N ARG A 86 -10.36 -25.10 -19.57
CA ARG A 86 -10.83 -26.47 -19.34
C ARG A 86 -9.73 -27.50 -19.60
N ARG A 87 -9.62 -28.51 -18.73
CA ARG A 87 -8.56 -29.53 -18.76
C ARG A 87 -8.92 -30.81 -19.51
N ASP A 88 -10.15 -31.29 -19.36
CA ASP A 88 -10.57 -32.65 -19.75
C ASP A 88 -10.90 -32.80 -21.24
N CYS A 89 -11.49 -31.78 -21.87
CA CYS A 89 -11.75 -31.75 -23.31
C CYS A 89 -11.94 -30.31 -23.79
N CYS A 90 -12.08 -30.18 -25.11
CA CYS A 90 -12.79 -29.03 -25.69
C CYS A 90 -12.12 -27.68 -25.40
N SER A 91 -10.79 -27.69 -25.20
CA SER A 91 -10.00 -26.52 -24.85
C SER A 91 -9.98 -25.47 -25.96
N ASP A 92 -10.23 -25.87 -27.20
CA ASP A 92 -10.35 -25.01 -28.37
C ASP A 92 -11.57 -24.07 -28.32
N ARG A 93 -12.58 -24.36 -27.48
CA ARG A 93 -13.79 -23.52 -27.37
C ARG A 93 -13.51 -22.09 -26.94
N ILE A 94 -12.44 -21.83 -26.18
CA ILE A 94 -12.08 -20.50 -25.70
C ILE A 94 -11.42 -19.62 -26.78
N ASN A 95 -11.00 -20.22 -27.90
CA ASN A 95 -10.23 -19.54 -28.93
C ASN A 95 -11.02 -18.37 -29.53
N GLY A 96 -10.35 -17.21 -29.59
CA GLY A 96 -10.95 -15.98 -30.08
C GLY A 96 -11.85 -15.27 -29.07
N SER A 97 -11.81 -15.64 -27.78
CA SER A 97 -12.47 -14.84 -26.74
C SER A 97 -11.79 -13.48 -26.56
N GLU A 98 -12.56 -12.53 -26.02
CA GLU A 98 -12.13 -11.18 -25.72
C GLU A 98 -12.29 -10.93 -24.21
N ILE A 99 -11.30 -10.27 -23.61
CA ILE A 99 -11.36 -9.74 -22.26
C ILE A 99 -11.65 -8.24 -22.37
N ARG A 100 -12.72 -7.79 -21.73
CA ARG A 100 -13.15 -6.39 -21.70
C ARG A 100 -13.15 -5.87 -20.26
N VAL A 101 -12.77 -4.61 -20.09
CA VAL A 101 -12.79 -3.94 -18.78
C VAL A 101 -13.46 -2.58 -18.95
N GLY A 102 -14.39 -2.24 -18.07
CA GLY A 102 -15.03 -0.93 -18.10
C GLY A 102 -16.13 -0.75 -17.07
N ASN A 103 -16.95 0.30 -17.22
CA ASN A 103 -17.96 0.70 -16.24
C ASN A 103 -19.40 0.56 -16.76
N ASN A 104 -19.63 0.09 -17.99
CA ASN A 104 -20.96 -0.09 -18.54
C ASN A 104 -21.53 -1.47 -18.18
N SER A 105 -22.54 -1.52 -17.31
CA SER A 105 -23.21 -2.75 -16.90
C SER A 105 -24.31 -3.21 -17.85
N SER A 106 -24.87 -2.28 -18.63
CA SER A 106 -26.09 -2.49 -19.44
C SER A 106 -25.74 -2.97 -20.84
N ASP A 107 -24.73 -2.37 -21.45
CA ASP A 107 -24.14 -2.82 -22.71
C ASP A 107 -22.71 -3.29 -22.45
N LEU A 108 -22.58 -4.59 -22.18
CA LEU A 108 -21.30 -5.21 -21.86
C LEU A 108 -20.28 -5.08 -23.00
N PHE A 109 -20.74 -5.11 -24.25
CA PHE A 109 -19.88 -5.11 -25.43
C PHE A 109 -19.43 -3.70 -25.84
N SER A 110 -20.01 -2.65 -25.26
CA SER A 110 -19.49 -1.28 -25.38
C SER A 110 -18.23 -1.05 -24.55
N ASN A 111 -17.94 -1.88 -23.54
CA ASN A 111 -16.71 -1.77 -22.76
C ASN A 111 -15.50 -2.12 -23.65
N PRO A 112 -14.38 -1.38 -23.54
CA PRO A 112 -13.21 -1.60 -24.38
C PRO A 112 -12.59 -2.98 -24.16
N VAL A 113 -12.08 -3.56 -25.25
CA VAL A 113 -11.30 -4.81 -25.21
C VAL A 113 -9.93 -4.49 -24.63
N CYS A 114 -9.60 -5.13 -23.50
CA CYS A 114 -8.28 -5.04 -22.89
C CYS A 114 -7.29 -6.01 -23.58
N ALA A 115 -7.76 -7.22 -23.95
CA ALA A 115 -6.93 -8.24 -24.60
C ALA A 115 -7.78 -9.25 -25.37
N ALA A 116 -7.20 -9.83 -26.43
CA ALA A 116 -7.75 -10.98 -27.13
C ALA A 116 -7.07 -12.27 -26.64
N VAL A 117 -7.84 -13.37 -26.61
CA VAL A 117 -7.43 -14.69 -26.18
C VAL A 117 -7.38 -15.61 -27.41
N PRO A 118 -6.23 -15.71 -28.11
CA PRO A 118 -6.14 -16.48 -29.33
C PRO A 118 -6.35 -17.99 -29.08
N SER A 119 -5.69 -18.51 -28.04
CA SER A 119 -5.85 -19.89 -27.57
C SER A 119 -5.24 -20.05 -26.19
N ILE A 120 -5.78 -20.98 -25.40
CA ILE A 120 -5.17 -21.44 -24.15
C ILE A 120 -5.16 -22.97 -24.18
N PRO A 121 -4.01 -23.65 -24.01
CA PRO A 121 -3.96 -25.10 -23.96
C PRO A 121 -4.83 -25.69 -22.82
N ALA A 122 -5.20 -26.96 -22.94
CA ALA A 122 -6.05 -27.62 -21.96
C ALA A 122 -5.44 -27.54 -20.54
N GLY A 123 -6.23 -27.02 -19.59
CA GLY A 123 -5.84 -26.89 -18.18
C GLY A 123 -4.75 -25.86 -17.89
N ALA A 124 -4.28 -25.11 -18.89
CA ALA A 124 -3.27 -24.07 -18.71
C ALA A 124 -3.89 -22.76 -18.22
N THR A 125 -3.09 -21.97 -17.51
CA THR A 125 -3.43 -20.61 -17.06
C THR A 125 -2.57 -19.61 -17.82
N TYR A 126 -3.20 -18.74 -18.61
CA TYR A 126 -2.51 -17.68 -19.35
C TYR A 126 -2.84 -16.31 -18.77
N SER A 127 -1.93 -15.36 -18.94
CA SER A 127 -2.04 -14.00 -18.39
C SER A 127 -2.07 -12.96 -19.50
N TYR A 128 -2.98 -12.01 -19.38
CA TYR A 128 -3.29 -10.98 -20.37
C TYR A 128 -3.21 -9.60 -19.73
N SER A 129 -2.28 -8.76 -20.18
CA SER A 129 -2.14 -7.41 -19.66
C SER A 129 -3.29 -6.52 -20.15
N CYS A 130 -3.98 -5.86 -19.20
CA CYS A 130 -4.96 -4.82 -19.48
C CYS A 130 -4.36 -3.40 -19.31
N ARG A 131 -3.06 -3.28 -19.00
CA ARG A 131 -2.30 -2.01 -18.95
C ARG A 131 -2.90 -0.93 -18.04
N GLY A 132 -3.49 -1.34 -16.91
CA GLY A 132 -4.09 -0.42 -15.94
C GLY A 132 -5.45 0.14 -16.38
N MET A 133 -6.15 -0.52 -17.30
CA MET A 133 -7.48 -0.11 -17.77
C MET A 133 -8.45 0.01 -16.58
N GLU A 134 -9.12 1.16 -16.47
CA GLU A 134 -10.06 1.41 -15.38
C GLU A 134 -11.43 0.79 -15.68
N GLY A 135 -11.95 0.01 -14.73
CA GLY A 135 -13.29 -0.54 -14.83
C GLY A 135 -13.77 -1.22 -13.55
N ARG A 136 -15.08 -1.23 -13.37
CA ARG A 136 -15.80 -2.02 -12.36
C ARG A 136 -16.13 -3.42 -12.86
N TYR A 137 -16.32 -3.58 -14.17
CA TYR A 137 -16.70 -4.85 -14.78
C TYR A 137 -15.55 -5.45 -15.56
N VAL A 138 -15.26 -6.73 -15.32
CA VAL A 138 -14.37 -7.55 -16.16
C VAL A 138 -15.24 -8.58 -16.87
N ILE A 139 -15.21 -8.59 -18.20
CA ILE A 139 -16.06 -9.44 -19.03
C ILE A 139 -15.18 -10.31 -19.90
N VAL A 140 -15.51 -11.59 -19.99
CA VAL A 140 -14.94 -12.52 -20.96
C VAL A 140 -16.07 -12.98 -21.87
N ASN A 141 -15.96 -12.70 -23.18
CA ASN A 141 -16.96 -13.11 -24.16
C ASN A 141 -16.32 -13.82 -25.35
N ILE A 142 -17.05 -14.73 -26.00
CA ILE A 142 -16.62 -15.34 -27.27
C ILE A 142 -17.54 -14.86 -28.39
N PRO A 143 -17.07 -13.99 -29.30
CA PRO A 143 -17.88 -13.55 -30.42
C PRO A 143 -18.27 -14.71 -31.37
N GLY A 144 -19.48 -14.62 -31.93
CA GLY A 144 -19.97 -15.50 -32.99
C GLY A 144 -21.09 -16.46 -32.56
N ALA A 145 -21.62 -17.17 -33.56
CA ALA A 145 -22.73 -18.10 -33.38
C ALA A 145 -22.29 -19.46 -32.83
N SER A 146 -23.21 -20.12 -32.12
CA SER A 146 -23.06 -21.51 -31.63
C SER A 146 -21.80 -21.73 -30.78
N LYS A 147 -21.51 -20.77 -29.90
CA LYS A 147 -20.38 -20.79 -28.97
C LYS A 147 -20.78 -21.31 -27.59
N ILE A 148 -19.79 -21.81 -26.86
CA ILE A 148 -19.88 -22.22 -25.46
C ILE A 148 -18.69 -21.59 -24.74
N LEU A 149 -18.95 -20.86 -23.65
CA LEU A 149 -17.90 -20.33 -22.78
C LEU A 149 -17.75 -21.21 -21.53
N THR A 150 -16.51 -21.62 -21.27
CA THR A 150 -16.09 -22.34 -20.06
C THR A 150 -14.81 -21.72 -19.54
N LEU A 151 -14.81 -21.33 -18.27
CA LEU A 151 -13.68 -20.75 -17.56
C LEU A 151 -13.53 -21.52 -16.24
N CYS A 152 -12.34 -22.04 -15.95
CA CYS A 152 -12.12 -22.79 -14.71
C CYS A 152 -11.62 -21.89 -13.58
N GLU A 153 -10.81 -20.88 -13.90
CA GLU A 153 -10.40 -19.87 -12.93
C GLU A 153 -10.15 -18.55 -13.67
N VAL A 154 -10.54 -17.44 -13.04
CA VAL A 154 -10.29 -16.08 -13.53
C VAL A 154 -9.66 -15.27 -12.40
N GLY A 155 -8.44 -14.78 -12.63
CA GLY A 155 -7.77 -13.85 -11.73
C GLY A 155 -7.79 -12.44 -12.30
N VAL A 156 -8.02 -11.44 -11.46
CA VAL A 156 -8.03 -10.02 -11.84
C VAL A 156 -7.04 -9.30 -10.94
N TYR A 157 -5.93 -8.88 -11.52
CA TYR A 157 -4.82 -8.27 -10.80
C TYR A 157 -4.86 -6.76 -10.98
N VAL A 158 -4.96 -6.05 -9.87
CA VAL A 158 -4.90 -4.59 -9.81
C VAL A 158 -3.65 -4.15 -9.10
N ILE A 159 -3.14 -2.98 -9.45
CA ILE A 159 -2.07 -2.34 -8.70
C ILE A 159 -2.74 -1.31 -7.80
N PHE A 160 -2.42 -1.34 -6.50
CA PHE A 160 -2.74 -0.25 -5.58
C PHE A 160 -1.52 0.68 -5.47
N PRO A 161 -1.39 1.69 -6.34
CA PRO A 161 -0.22 2.55 -6.32
C PRO A 161 -0.23 3.40 -5.05
N GLY A 162 0.75 3.19 -4.16
CA GLY A 162 1.06 4.16 -3.11
C GLY A 162 0.10 4.21 -1.91
N ASN A 163 -0.65 3.15 -1.61
CA ASN A 163 -1.35 3.06 -0.31
C ASN A 163 -0.31 2.93 0.82
N LEU A 164 -0.13 4.00 1.59
CA LEU A 164 0.82 4.12 2.68
C LEU A 164 0.44 3.28 3.90
N ALA A 165 -0.85 2.93 4.04
CA ALA A 165 -1.40 2.20 5.18
C ALA A 165 -1.20 0.68 5.10
N THR A 166 -0.98 0.13 3.90
CA THR A 166 -0.83 -1.31 3.69
C THR A 166 0.27 -1.92 4.54
N GLY A 167 -0.06 -3.02 5.24
CA GLY A 167 0.91 -3.78 6.04
C GLY A 167 1.51 -2.98 7.20
N ARG A 168 0.91 -1.85 7.57
CA ARG A 168 1.32 -1.04 8.72
C ARG A 168 0.74 -1.57 10.00
N THR A 169 1.26 -1.07 11.12
CA THR A 169 0.74 -1.42 12.44
C THR A 169 -0.52 -0.63 12.72
N VAL A 170 -1.55 -1.33 13.14
CA VAL A 170 -2.85 -0.76 13.47
C VAL A 170 -3.15 -0.97 14.94
N THR A 171 -3.92 -0.06 15.53
CA THR A 171 -4.51 -0.24 16.86
C THR A 171 -5.91 0.33 16.85
N GLN A 172 -6.84 -0.37 17.48
CA GLN A 172 -8.22 0.11 17.69
C GLN A 172 -8.57 0.06 19.18
N SER A 173 -9.54 0.88 19.58
CA SER A 173 -9.88 1.10 20.99
C SER A 173 -10.40 -0.15 21.70
N SER A 174 -11.04 -1.05 20.97
CA SER A 174 -11.49 -2.38 21.39
C SER A 174 -11.71 -3.25 20.15
N THR A 175 -11.91 -4.55 20.33
CA THR A 175 -12.15 -5.48 19.23
C THR A 175 -13.44 -6.26 19.45
N PHE A 176 -14.35 -6.21 18.48
CA PHE A 176 -15.56 -7.02 18.49
C PHE A 176 -15.30 -8.39 17.86
N GLY A 177 -15.21 -9.43 18.69
CA GLY A 177 -14.97 -10.80 18.21
C GLY A 177 -13.67 -10.91 17.41
N THR A 178 -13.79 -11.30 16.14
CA THR A 178 -12.67 -11.48 15.20
C THR A 178 -12.41 -10.28 14.28
N TRP A 179 -13.08 -9.14 14.50
CA TRP A 179 -13.03 -7.95 13.64
C TRP A 179 -11.83 -7.05 14.01
N VAL A 180 -10.62 -7.55 13.77
CA VAL A 180 -9.36 -6.92 14.17
C VAL A 180 -9.04 -5.67 13.34
N GLY A 181 -8.23 -4.75 13.88
CA GLY A 181 -7.95 -3.47 13.25
C GLY A 181 -7.26 -3.59 11.88
N GLU A 182 -6.39 -4.59 11.73
CA GLU A 182 -5.57 -4.84 10.54
C GLU A 182 -6.42 -5.18 9.30
N GLN A 183 -7.64 -5.69 9.48
CA GLN A 183 -8.57 -5.96 8.37
C GLN A 183 -8.99 -4.68 7.64
N ALA A 184 -8.80 -3.50 8.22
CA ALA A 184 -9.07 -2.25 7.52
C ALA A 184 -7.95 -1.82 6.56
N ILE A 185 -6.84 -2.54 6.46
CA ILE A 185 -5.68 -2.17 5.60
C ILE A 185 -5.08 -3.38 4.86
N ASP A 186 -5.86 -4.45 4.72
CA ASP A 186 -5.42 -5.72 4.11
C ASP A 186 -5.76 -5.81 2.61
N PHE A 187 -6.23 -4.70 2.03
CA PHE A 187 -6.78 -4.54 0.69
C PHE A 187 -8.14 -5.18 0.45
N ASN A 188 -8.72 -5.94 1.39
CA ASN A 188 -9.98 -6.62 1.20
C ASN A 188 -11.14 -5.80 1.77
N PRO A 189 -11.94 -5.10 0.94
CA PRO A 189 -13.02 -4.22 1.40
C PRO A 189 -14.23 -4.95 1.99
N GLY A 190 -14.13 -6.26 2.23
CA GLY A 190 -15.13 -7.04 2.94
C GLY A 190 -16.48 -7.16 2.25
N PHE A 191 -16.52 -7.04 0.92
CA PHE A 191 -17.79 -7.08 0.18
C PHE A 191 -18.50 -8.44 0.21
N ILE A 192 -17.76 -9.53 0.35
CA ILE A 192 -18.34 -10.89 0.36
C ILE A 192 -18.59 -11.38 1.79
N GLN A 193 -17.62 -11.17 2.68
CA GLN A 193 -17.69 -11.63 4.06
C GLN A 193 -17.20 -10.54 5.02
N PRO A 194 -18.05 -9.53 5.32
CA PRO A 194 -17.68 -8.42 6.20
C PRO A 194 -17.13 -8.87 7.56
N SER A 195 -17.64 -9.99 8.09
CA SER A 195 -17.24 -10.52 9.40
C SER A 195 -15.81 -11.05 9.51
N SER A 196 -15.16 -11.30 8.38
CA SER A 196 -13.76 -11.73 8.31
C SER A 196 -12.83 -10.72 7.65
N SER A 197 -13.36 -9.56 7.24
CA SER A 197 -12.66 -8.64 6.33
C SER A 197 -12.88 -7.17 6.65
N CYS A 198 -13.71 -6.84 7.65
CA CYS A 198 -13.80 -5.48 8.18
C CYS A 198 -13.33 -5.47 9.63
N SER A 199 -12.69 -4.38 10.04
CA SER A 199 -12.41 -4.11 11.45
C SER A 199 -13.66 -3.60 12.17
N SER A 200 -13.79 -3.86 13.48
CA SER A 200 -14.85 -3.28 14.29
C SER A 200 -14.49 -3.22 15.77
N THR A 201 -14.83 -2.10 16.40
CA THR A 201 -14.83 -1.97 17.86
C THR A 201 -16.08 -2.61 18.48
N THR A 202 -16.05 -2.87 19.78
CA THR A 202 -17.29 -3.10 20.55
C THR A 202 -18.06 -1.79 20.70
N ALA A 203 -19.31 -1.85 21.18
CA ALA A 203 -20.05 -0.65 21.59
C ALA A 203 -19.29 0.03 22.73
N GLN A 204 -18.94 1.31 22.55
CA GLN A 204 -18.27 2.10 23.57
C GLN A 204 -18.47 3.60 23.34
N THR A 205 -18.08 4.41 24.32
CA THR A 205 -17.95 5.86 24.14
C THR A 205 -16.67 6.15 23.35
N ASN A 206 -16.78 7.03 22.36
CA ASN A 206 -15.67 7.55 21.57
C ASN A 206 -14.72 6.47 20.99
N PRO A 207 -15.22 5.44 20.25
CA PRO A 207 -14.36 4.44 19.63
C PRO A 207 -13.42 5.06 18.60
N TRP A 208 -12.26 4.44 18.45
CA TRP A 208 -11.24 4.92 17.52
C TRP A 208 -10.41 3.79 16.93
N TRP A 209 -9.86 4.06 15.75
CA TRP A 209 -8.93 3.22 15.02
C TRP A 209 -7.75 4.08 14.57
N ARG A 210 -6.53 3.55 14.57
CA ARG A 210 -5.32 4.28 14.17
C ARG A 210 -4.36 3.38 13.42
N VAL A 211 -3.81 3.89 12.33
CA VAL A 211 -2.64 3.32 11.66
C VAL A 211 -1.39 4.15 11.93
N ASP A 212 -0.26 3.46 12.19
CA ASP A 212 1.07 4.04 12.26
C ASP A 212 1.80 3.85 10.92
N LEU A 213 1.96 4.93 10.15
CA LEU A 213 2.65 4.93 8.85
C LEU A 213 4.17 4.71 8.96
N HIS A 214 4.70 4.52 10.17
CA HIS A 214 6.10 4.38 10.56
C HIS A 214 6.94 5.67 10.47
N TYR A 215 6.74 6.44 9.41
CA TYR A 215 7.37 7.75 9.20
C TYR A 215 6.31 8.84 9.05
N ILE A 216 6.75 10.10 9.04
CA ILE A 216 5.90 11.25 8.74
C ILE A 216 5.72 11.31 7.22
N TYR A 217 4.49 11.43 6.73
CA TYR A 217 4.16 11.65 5.32
C TYR A 217 3.33 12.92 5.17
N ARG A 218 3.35 13.51 3.98
CA ARG A 218 2.38 14.53 3.55
C ARG A 218 1.16 13.80 3.00
N VAL A 219 0.16 13.60 3.84
CA VAL A 219 -1.04 12.84 3.48
C VAL A 219 -1.93 13.73 2.63
N SER A 220 -2.04 13.40 1.34
CA SER A 220 -2.85 14.14 0.37
C SER A 220 -4.32 13.76 0.46
N SER A 221 -4.62 12.47 0.70
CA SER A 221 -6.00 11.97 0.80
C SER A 221 -6.11 10.66 1.55
N VAL A 222 -7.29 10.42 2.12
CA VAL A 222 -7.67 9.15 2.75
C VAL A 222 -8.94 8.62 2.09
N VAL A 223 -8.96 7.35 1.71
CA VAL A 223 -10.14 6.66 1.15
C VAL A 223 -10.67 5.71 2.21
N ILE A 224 -11.97 5.79 2.49
CA ILE A 224 -12.64 4.94 3.47
C ILE A 224 -13.71 4.11 2.77
N THR A 225 -13.64 2.80 2.90
CA THR A 225 -14.68 1.87 2.43
C THR A 225 -15.57 1.48 3.60
N ASN A 226 -16.87 1.77 3.46
CA ASN A 226 -17.86 1.44 4.48
C ASN A 226 -18.41 0.02 4.32
N ARG A 227 -19.01 -0.49 5.39
CA ARG A 227 -19.65 -1.80 5.45
C ARG A 227 -20.78 -1.94 4.42
N LEU A 228 -20.84 -3.09 3.74
CA LEU A 228 -21.79 -3.34 2.65
C LEU A 228 -23.12 -3.96 3.11
N ASP A 229 -23.11 -4.94 4.01
CA ASP A 229 -24.25 -5.79 4.34
C ASP A 229 -25.29 -5.10 5.24
N CYS A 230 -24.86 -4.25 6.18
CA CYS A 230 -25.77 -3.49 7.01
C CYS A 230 -25.11 -2.29 7.71
N CYS A 231 -25.96 -1.46 8.30
CA CYS A 231 -25.60 -0.38 9.23
C CYS A 231 -24.55 0.63 8.73
N PRO A 232 -24.63 1.10 7.47
CA PRO A 232 -23.67 2.08 6.96
C PRO A 232 -23.65 3.37 7.78
N GLU A 233 -24.78 3.74 8.40
CA GLU A 233 -24.94 4.95 9.21
C GLU A 233 -24.09 4.97 10.50
N ARG A 234 -23.50 3.84 10.90
CA ARG A 234 -22.69 3.78 12.13
C ARG A 234 -21.45 4.67 12.06
N ILE A 235 -20.89 4.87 10.87
CA ILE A 235 -19.71 5.72 10.65
C ILE A 235 -20.04 7.22 10.66
N ASP A 236 -21.32 7.61 10.64
CA ASP A 236 -21.74 9.00 10.52
C ASP A 236 -21.20 9.84 11.70
N GLY A 237 -20.52 10.94 11.37
CA GLY A 237 -19.83 11.80 12.33
C GLY A 237 -18.41 11.35 12.70
N ALA A 238 -17.86 10.30 12.09
CA ALA A 238 -16.46 9.94 12.27
C ALA A 238 -15.53 11.03 11.76
N GLU A 239 -14.41 11.23 12.43
CA GLU A 239 -13.42 12.25 12.13
C GLU A 239 -12.13 11.57 11.67
N ILE A 240 -11.64 11.96 10.50
CA ILE A 240 -10.30 11.60 10.02
C ILE A 240 -9.34 12.63 10.62
N ARG A 241 -8.39 12.16 11.42
CA ARG A 241 -7.40 13.00 12.10
C ARG A 241 -5.99 12.57 11.73
N ILE A 242 -5.11 13.53 11.46
CA ILE A 242 -3.77 13.27 10.94
C ILE A 242 -2.76 14.08 11.74
N GLY A 243 -1.71 13.42 12.23
CA GLY A 243 -0.64 14.11 12.94
C GLY A 243 0.45 13.20 13.49
N ASN A 244 1.21 13.74 14.44
CA ASN A 244 2.42 13.10 14.98
C ASN A 244 2.35 12.84 16.49
N SER A 245 1.28 13.28 17.15
CA SER A 245 1.09 13.07 18.59
C SER A 245 0.34 11.76 18.87
N LEU A 246 0.71 11.09 19.95
CA LEU A 246 -0.04 9.98 20.54
C LEU A 246 -0.83 10.40 21.79
N GLU A 247 -0.83 11.69 22.14
CA GLU A 247 -1.70 12.21 23.20
C GLU A 247 -3.17 11.85 22.90
N ASN A 248 -3.87 11.34 23.90
CA ASN A 248 -5.22 10.78 23.73
C ASN A 248 -5.29 9.76 22.58
N ASN A 249 -4.29 8.87 22.47
CA ASN A 249 -4.14 7.90 21.38
C ASN A 249 -4.04 8.51 19.97
N GLY A 250 -3.72 9.80 19.85
CA GLY A 250 -3.70 10.53 18.59
C GLY A 250 -5.05 11.14 18.20
N ASN A 251 -6.09 10.97 19.01
CA ASN A 251 -7.42 11.54 18.76
C ASN A 251 -7.46 13.06 18.94
N ASN A 252 -6.39 13.68 19.46
CA ASN A 252 -6.25 15.13 19.53
C ASN A 252 -5.53 15.74 18.31
N ASN A 253 -5.04 14.91 17.37
CA ASN A 253 -4.41 15.42 16.15
C ASN A 253 -5.43 16.23 15.31
N PRO A 254 -4.97 17.18 14.47
CA PRO A 254 -5.83 17.99 13.62
C PRO A 254 -6.77 17.15 12.74
N ILE A 255 -8.01 17.63 12.57
CA ILE A 255 -9.02 17.00 11.72
C ILE A 255 -8.70 17.30 10.25
N CYS A 256 -8.56 16.26 9.44
CA CYS A 256 -8.59 16.35 7.98
C CYS A 256 -10.03 16.54 7.48
N ALA A 257 -10.94 15.66 7.89
CA ALA A 257 -12.33 15.69 7.45
C ALA A 257 -13.27 15.05 8.48
N VAL A 258 -14.56 15.40 8.39
CA VAL A 258 -15.65 14.74 9.11
C VAL A 258 -16.51 13.99 8.11
N ILE A 259 -16.72 12.70 8.36
CA ILE A 259 -17.52 11.79 7.56
C ILE A 259 -18.99 12.07 7.87
N SER A 260 -19.70 12.75 6.98
CA SER A 260 -21.14 12.97 7.16
C SER A 260 -21.92 11.67 7.02
N SER A 261 -21.64 10.92 5.96
CA SER A 261 -22.15 9.58 5.69
C SER A 261 -21.36 8.93 4.55
N ILE A 262 -21.32 7.60 4.53
CA ILE A 262 -20.83 6.81 3.39
C ILE A 262 -21.87 5.73 3.11
N PRO A 263 -22.43 5.63 1.90
CA PRO A 263 -23.39 4.57 1.60
C PRO A 263 -22.78 3.17 1.76
N ALA A 264 -23.65 2.16 1.90
CA ALA A 264 -23.21 0.79 2.10
C ALA A 264 -22.28 0.31 0.98
N GLY A 265 -21.10 -0.20 1.35
CA GLY A 265 -20.09 -0.74 0.44
C GLY A 265 -19.41 0.28 -0.47
N VAL A 266 -19.66 1.58 -0.26
CA VAL A 266 -19.03 2.64 -1.06
C VAL A 266 -17.69 3.03 -0.45
N SER A 267 -16.71 3.32 -1.32
CA SER A 267 -15.46 3.97 -0.96
C SER A 267 -15.58 5.48 -1.19
N SER A 268 -15.40 6.28 -0.14
CA SER A 268 -15.38 7.75 -0.24
C SER A 268 -13.96 8.29 -0.05
N THR A 269 -13.56 9.23 -0.91
CA THR A 269 -12.25 9.89 -0.83
C THR A 269 -12.36 11.22 -0.10
N TYR A 270 -11.47 11.44 0.86
CA TYR A 270 -11.36 12.67 1.64
C TYR A 270 -10.02 13.33 1.37
N ILE A 271 -10.05 14.57 0.89
CA ILE A 271 -8.85 15.34 0.57
C ILE A 271 -8.30 15.98 1.86
N CYS A 272 -7.04 15.68 2.18
CA CYS A 272 -6.38 16.11 3.42
C CYS A 272 -5.32 17.19 3.20
N ASN A 273 -5.23 17.78 2.00
CA ASN A 273 -4.40 18.96 1.72
C ASN A 273 -2.94 18.84 2.21
N ASP A 274 -2.32 17.68 1.99
CA ASP A 274 -0.92 17.39 2.30
C ASP A 274 -0.53 17.55 3.78
N MET A 275 -1.45 17.24 4.69
CA MET A 275 -1.19 17.26 6.14
C MET A 275 -0.01 16.36 6.52
N ASP A 276 0.95 16.92 7.27
CA ASP A 276 2.08 16.16 7.82
C ASP A 276 1.63 15.25 8.98
N GLY A 277 1.75 13.93 8.81
CA GLY A 277 1.41 12.99 9.87
C GLY A 277 2.08 11.62 9.74
N ARG A 278 2.45 11.06 10.89
CA ARG A 278 2.81 9.64 11.05
C ARG A 278 1.59 8.79 11.38
N TYR A 279 0.62 9.37 12.07
CA TYR A 279 -0.59 8.69 12.52
C TYR A 279 -1.79 9.21 11.75
N VAL A 280 -2.60 8.29 11.25
CA VAL A 280 -3.95 8.56 10.74
C VAL A 280 -4.93 7.86 11.67
N ASN A 281 -5.81 8.64 12.29
CA ASN A 281 -6.84 8.19 13.22
C ASN A 281 -8.22 8.36 12.58
N LEU A 282 -9.08 7.36 12.77
CA LEU A 282 -10.53 7.49 12.64
C LEU A 282 -11.09 7.54 14.05
N PHE A 283 -11.66 8.68 14.44
CA PHE A 283 -12.22 8.92 15.77
C PHE A 283 -13.72 9.17 15.65
N LEU A 284 -14.55 8.41 16.37
CA LEU A 284 -16.00 8.51 16.28
C LEU A 284 -16.59 9.00 17.59
N PRO A 285 -16.88 10.30 17.74
CA PRO A 285 -17.42 10.84 18.99
C PRO A 285 -18.85 10.35 19.28
N GLY A 286 -19.16 10.27 20.58
CA GLY A 286 -20.48 9.92 21.11
C GLY A 286 -20.50 8.63 21.91
N ASP A 287 -21.63 8.37 22.55
CA ASP A 287 -21.84 7.22 23.42
C ASP A 287 -22.40 6.02 22.65
N SER A 288 -22.05 4.81 23.11
CA SER A 288 -22.56 3.54 22.58
C SER A 288 -22.39 3.38 21.06
N ARG A 289 -21.25 3.86 20.54
CA ARG A 289 -20.90 3.83 19.11
C ARG A 289 -20.12 2.57 18.77
N PHE A 290 -20.22 2.14 17.52
CA PHE A 290 -19.36 1.14 16.90
C PHE A 290 -18.60 1.81 15.77
N LEU A 291 -17.28 1.68 15.74
CA LEU A 291 -16.49 2.07 14.57
C LEU A 291 -16.17 0.82 13.77
N THR A 292 -16.76 0.71 12.58
CA THR A 292 -16.53 -0.40 11.64
C THR A 292 -15.91 0.16 10.37
N LEU A 293 -14.76 -0.38 9.96
CA LEU A 293 -14.02 0.09 8.78
C LEU A 293 -13.64 -1.14 7.94
N CYS A 294 -14.02 -1.15 6.66
CA CYS A 294 -13.75 -2.28 5.78
C CYS A 294 -12.51 -2.09 4.91
N GLU A 295 -12.14 -0.85 4.59
CA GLU A 295 -10.82 -0.55 4.02
C GLU A 295 -10.49 0.92 4.29
N VAL A 296 -9.23 1.21 4.59
CA VAL A 296 -8.67 2.53 4.84
C VAL A 296 -7.39 2.65 4.00
N GLU A 297 -7.48 3.40 2.93
CA GLU A 297 -6.35 3.66 2.04
C GLU A 297 -5.81 5.06 2.33
N VAL A 298 -4.50 5.19 2.50
CA VAL A 298 -3.85 6.49 2.80
C VAL A 298 -2.89 6.81 1.66
N TYR A 299 -3.08 7.96 1.02
CA TYR A 299 -2.26 8.41 -0.09
C TYR A 299 -1.55 9.71 0.26
N GLY A 300 -0.33 9.87 -0.24
CA GLY A 300 0.48 11.04 0.04
C GLY A 300 1.92 10.89 -0.44
N GLU A 301 2.70 11.92 -0.17
CA GLU A 301 4.12 11.96 -0.51
C GLU A 301 5.00 11.78 0.73
N GLY A 302 6.15 11.14 0.55
CA GLY A 302 7.13 10.98 1.61
C GLY A 302 7.79 9.60 1.63
N PRO A 303 8.47 9.24 2.72
CA PRO A 303 8.48 9.93 4.01
C PRO A 303 9.04 11.35 3.92
N VAL A 304 8.47 12.29 4.69
CA VAL A 304 9.05 13.60 4.99
C VAL A 304 10.31 13.35 5.79
N LEU A 305 11.38 13.02 5.09
CA LEU A 305 12.70 12.96 5.66
C LEU A 305 13.04 14.39 6.04
N LYS A 306 12.91 14.71 7.33
CA LYS A 306 13.72 15.76 7.93
C LYS A 306 15.16 15.30 7.77
N LYS A 307 15.73 15.62 6.61
CA LYS A 307 17.12 15.38 6.30
C LYS A 307 17.90 16.07 7.43
N THR A 308 18.37 15.25 8.36
CA THR A 308 18.99 15.74 9.58
C THR A 308 20.48 15.66 9.37
N PHE A 309 21.09 16.80 9.55
CA PHE A 309 22.48 17.00 9.27
C PHE A 309 23.28 16.67 10.49
N VAL A 310 23.81 15.46 10.53
CA VAL A 310 24.73 15.10 11.60
C VAL A 310 26.10 15.62 11.21
N LYS A 311 26.41 16.82 11.71
CA LYS A 311 27.77 17.34 11.75
C LYS A 311 28.56 16.37 12.65
N MET A 312 29.49 15.60 12.11
CA MET A 312 30.33 14.68 12.89
C MET A 312 31.77 15.15 12.87
N LYS A 313 32.37 15.32 14.06
CA LYS A 313 33.78 15.61 14.18
C LYS A 313 34.56 14.30 14.34
N LEU A 314 35.33 13.94 13.32
CA LEU A 314 36.14 12.73 13.32
C LEU A 314 37.58 13.07 13.70
N LYS A 315 38.16 12.29 14.62
CA LYS A 315 39.60 12.30 14.88
C LYS A 315 40.19 11.08 14.20
N SER A 316 40.96 11.29 13.15
CA SER A 316 41.65 10.22 12.42
C SER A 316 43.12 10.61 12.21
N SER A 317 44.00 9.62 12.25
CA SER A 317 45.40 9.75 11.83
C SER A 317 45.57 9.69 10.31
N SER A 318 44.54 9.27 9.59
CA SER A 318 44.56 9.02 8.14
C SER A 318 43.77 10.09 7.38
N SER A 319 44.19 10.39 6.14
CA SER A 319 43.57 11.43 5.32
C SER A 319 42.25 10.96 4.72
N LEU A 320 41.14 11.60 5.08
CA LEU A 320 39.83 11.37 4.46
C LEU A 320 39.70 12.04 3.07
N SER A 321 40.79 12.55 2.50
CA SER A 321 40.84 12.96 1.09
C SER A 321 40.77 11.77 0.13
N GLU A 322 41.17 10.58 0.60
CA GLU A 322 41.24 9.36 -0.20
C GLU A 322 39.89 8.64 -0.23
N THR A 323 39.48 8.16 -1.40
CA THR A 323 38.18 7.53 -1.63
C THR A 323 38.01 6.23 -0.82
N GLU A 324 39.06 5.42 -0.70
CA GLU A 324 39.00 4.14 0.04
C GLU A 324 38.71 4.36 1.52
N MET A 325 39.42 5.31 2.15
CA MET A 325 39.21 5.67 3.55
C MET A 325 37.80 6.23 3.81
N ARG A 326 37.21 6.92 2.82
CA ARG A 326 35.82 7.42 2.90
C ARG A 326 34.80 6.29 2.91
N VAL A 327 34.99 5.29 2.05
CA VAL A 327 34.10 4.14 1.95
C VAL A 327 34.21 3.28 3.21
N GLN A 328 35.43 3.03 3.68
CA GLN A 328 35.68 2.24 4.89
C GLN A 328 35.03 2.87 6.13
N LEU A 329 35.16 4.19 6.28
CA LEU A 329 34.56 4.90 7.41
C LEU A 329 33.02 4.87 7.38
N LEU A 330 32.40 5.05 6.20
CA LEU A 330 30.95 4.93 6.05
C LEU A 330 30.47 3.53 6.42
N SER A 331 31.18 2.50 5.94
CA SER A 331 30.87 1.10 6.26
C SER A 331 30.93 0.84 7.77
N GLN A 332 31.98 1.30 8.46
CA GLN A 332 32.10 1.15 9.91
C GLN A 332 30.98 1.86 10.68
N LEU A 333 30.63 3.08 10.27
CA LEU A 333 29.52 3.83 10.87
C LEU A 333 28.18 3.13 10.65
N GLN A 334 27.96 2.57 9.46
CA GLN A 334 26.73 1.86 9.14
C GLN A 334 26.61 0.59 9.98
N SER A 335 27.69 -0.18 10.13
CA SER A 335 27.73 -1.34 11.03
C SER A 335 27.43 -0.96 12.48
N ALA A 336 28.03 0.11 13.00
CA ALA A 336 27.80 0.57 14.37
C ALA A 336 26.35 1.06 14.61
N LEU A 337 25.70 1.61 13.58
CA LEU A 337 24.28 1.99 13.64
C LEU A 337 23.38 0.74 13.63
N MET A 338 23.70 -0.27 12.82
CA MET A 338 22.98 -1.55 12.83
C MET A 338 23.05 -2.23 14.20
N GLU A 339 24.21 -2.25 14.85
CA GLU A 339 24.36 -2.80 16.21
C GLU A 339 23.50 -2.08 17.25
N ARG A 340 23.14 -0.81 16.99
CA ARG A 340 22.27 0.00 17.84
C ARG A 340 20.80 -0.05 17.43
N GLY A 341 20.43 -0.95 16.51
CA GLY A 341 19.06 -1.16 16.05
C GLY A 341 18.63 -0.24 14.91
N PHE A 342 19.53 0.53 14.31
CA PHE A 342 19.25 1.38 13.15
C PHE A 342 19.70 0.65 11.87
N SER A 343 18.88 -0.27 11.38
CA SER A 343 19.20 -1.12 10.23
C SER A 343 18.81 -0.52 8.86
N ASP A 344 17.86 0.42 8.83
CA ASP A 344 17.35 1.04 7.60
C ASP A 344 18.00 2.41 7.35
N VAL A 345 19.35 2.44 7.31
CA VAL A 345 20.13 3.67 7.14
C VAL A 345 21.17 3.47 6.04
N MET A 346 21.13 4.34 5.02
CA MET A 346 22.13 4.43 3.96
C MET A 346 22.97 5.70 4.17
N LEU A 347 24.27 5.52 4.44
CA LEU A 347 25.20 6.63 4.68
C LEU A 347 26.01 6.93 3.41
N GLN A 348 26.07 8.21 3.02
CA GLN A 348 26.94 8.67 1.93
C GLN A 348 27.47 10.08 2.22
N TRP A 349 28.62 10.43 1.66
CA TRP A 349 29.20 11.77 1.80
C TRP A 349 28.47 12.76 0.90
N SER A 350 27.90 13.82 1.47
CA SER A 350 27.34 14.93 0.68
C SER A 350 28.41 15.79 0.01
N GLN A 351 29.59 15.88 0.64
CA GLN A 351 30.76 16.57 0.14
C GLN A 351 32.04 15.80 0.56
N PRO A 352 33.06 15.74 -0.31
CA PRO A 352 34.40 15.27 0.03
C PRO A 352 34.95 15.97 1.28
N PRO A 353 35.42 15.25 2.32
CA PRO A 353 36.10 15.86 3.45
C PRO A 353 37.34 16.64 2.99
N THR A 354 37.37 17.94 3.28
CA THR A 354 38.49 18.84 2.99
C THR A 354 39.35 19.07 4.24
N LYS A 355 40.67 19.19 4.06
CA LYS A 355 41.59 19.50 5.17
C LYS A 355 41.41 20.96 5.57
N GLU A 356 40.95 21.22 6.79
CA GLU A 356 41.11 22.53 7.42
C GLU A 356 42.32 22.49 8.38
N ALA A 357 43.39 23.19 8.00
CA ALA A 357 44.56 23.37 8.84
C ALA A 357 44.25 24.42 9.92
N MET A 358 44.36 24.04 11.20
CA MET A 358 44.30 25.04 12.26
C MET A 358 45.67 25.52 12.68
N ARG A 359 45.76 26.85 12.81
CA ARG A 359 46.86 27.50 13.51
C ARG A 359 46.82 27.09 14.98
N LYS A 360 47.97 26.72 15.52
CA LYS A 360 48.17 26.48 16.95
C LYS A 360 47.93 27.78 17.70
N GLU A 361 47.21 27.69 18.83
CA GLU A 361 47.33 28.70 19.87
C GLU A 361 48.59 28.41 20.70
N ASP A 362 49.37 29.45 20.96
CA ASP A 362 50.62 29.41 21.72
C ASP A 362 50.39 29.03 23.20
N SER A 363 51.34 28.26 23.73
CA SER A 363 51.40 27.85 25.14
C SER A 363 51.88 28.99 26.06
N PRO A 364 51.36 29.13 27.29
CA PRO A 364 51.75 30.20 28.19
C PRO A 364 53.15 29.99 28.79
N ALA A 365 53.89 31.10 28.91
CA ALA A 365 55.26 31.15 29.45
C ALA A 365 55.33 30.73 30.93
N GLN A 366 56.34 29.93 31.27
CA GLN A 366 56.67 29.56 32.66
C GLN A 366 57.28 30.77 33.40
N CYS A 367 56.66 31.17 34.52
CA CYS A 367 57.27 32.07 35.49
C CYS A 367 58.41 31.37 36.25
N ALA A 368 59.63 31.89 36.14
CA ALA A 368 60.74 31.52 36.99
C ALA A 368 60.66 32.29 38.32
N VAL A 369 60.52 31.56 39.42
CA VAL A 369 60.73 32.10 40.78
C VAL A 369 62.22 31.99 41.11
N ARG A 370 62.90 33.12 41.29
CA ARG A 370 64.23 33.16 41.94
C ARG A 370 64.07 33.70 43.36
N LYS A 371 64.58 32.92 44.33
CA LYS A 371 64.72 33.27 45.74
C LYS A 371 65.90 34.23 45.95
N ARG A 372 65.69 35.13 46.92
CA ARG A 372 66.58 36.09 47.59
C ARG A 372 66.92 37.36 46.82
#